data_AF-A0A8B7YGY4-F1
#
_entry.id   AF-A0A8B7YGY4-F1
#
_cell.length_a   1.000
_cell.length_b   1.000
_cell.length_c   1.000
_cell.angle_alpha   90.00
_cell.angle_beta   90.00
_cell.angle_gamma   90.00
#
_symmetry.space_group_name_H-M   'P 1'
#
loop_
_entity.id
_entity.type
_entity.pdbx_description
1 polymer ?
#
loop_
_entity_poly.entity_id
_entity_poly.type
_entity_poly.pdbx_seq_one_letter_code
_entity_poly.pdbx_strand_id
1 'polypeptide(L)'
;MEWFTTCMEEGLPVPVTHGHRLKVEAKVTTITSLPSVLMTCYQDAKYSCQRITPLNHHNKTFTDALEILEKHADFLGGDNNASRALAFRKASAALKALPRPVRSMNEVDNLCDLKGGRHCKRVVQEILEEGFSSEIEDILNDVWFQTMKLFTGIFGCGAATSRKWYDMNLRSLEDIRNCPEVNLTTEQRYGLDFYDDINTPVTRHEAEVIQQIVEAEAEQILPGATVTVTGGFSRGKGTGHDVDLLISHPVEGKEEGLLAQILNALHKKNFLAYTDVHNSSYSEAAIRQIKRSQVMDHFERCFSIFRLPRHLTRDDGKLSTDGHKEEQTDPSKSPHERTTARTILPLDVAYRDTENFPQETLERDQSNSNRSTAGKNASTESRHVGTSSGRKQILRVDLEAGTLRDGGRNWVARRVDLIITPQSQYAFALMGWIGSRMFNRSIRDYANREMNMTLTSHGLFDKTKNALISAKTQREIFEHLKLEYREPEERNC
;
A
#
# COMPACT_ATOMS: atom_id res chain seq x y z
N MET A 1 13.45 -19.91 -35.27
CA MET A 1 14.73 -20.59 -35.58
C MET A 1 15.84 -19.59 -35.91
N GLU A 2 15.54 -18.38 -36.38
CA GLU A 2 16.56 -17.38 -36.76
C GLU A 2 17.48 -16.94 -35.62
N TRP A 3 16.98 -16.73 -34.38
CA TRP A 3 17.83 -16.36 -33.24
C TRP A 3 18.99 -17.34 -33.03
N PHE A 4 18.69 -18.64 -33.06
CA PHE A 4 19.68 -19.67 -32.82
C PHE A 4 20.74 -19.68 -33.93
N THR A 5 20.33 -19.50 -35.19
CA THR A 5 21.25 -19.38 -36.32
C THR A 5 22.19 -18.18 -36.16
N THR A 6 21.66 -17.00 -35.79
CA THR A 6 22.48 -15.80 -35.60
C THR A 6 23.42 -15.93 -34.39
N CYS A 7 23.00 -16.57 -33.30
CA CYS A 7 23.90 -16.90 -32.18
C CYS A 7 25.04 -17.84 -32.60
N MET A 8 24.78 -18.79 -33.51
CA MET A 8 25.79 -19.72 -34.01
C MET A 8 26.77 -19.06 -34.99
N GLU A 9 26.30 -18.09 -35.79
CA GLU A 9 27.15 -17.30 -36.70
C GLU A 9 28.09 -16.38 -35.92
N GLU A 10 27.59 -15.72 -34.87
CA GLU A 10 28.38 -14.78 -34.06
C GLU A 10 29.21 -15.49 -32.96
N GLY A 11 28.96 -16.79 -32.70
CA GLY A 11 29.68 -17.57 -31.69
C GLY A 11 29.38 -17.17 -30.24
N LEU A 12 28.38 -16.32 -30.02
CA LEU A 12 27.92 -15.85 -28.71
C LEU A 12 26.40 -15.59 -28.75
N PRO A 13 25.69 -15.68 -27.61
CA PRO A 13 24.29 -15.31 -27.52
C PRO A 13 24.09 -13.84 -27.92
N VAL A 14 23.34 -13.60 -28.98
CA VAL A 14 23.01 -12.24 -29.46
C VAL A 14 21.70 -11.74 -28.83
N PRO A 15 21.51 -10.42 -28.66
CA PRO A 15 20.22 -9.87 -28.26
C PRO A 15 19.09 -10.31 -29.21
N VAL A 16 17.92 -10.64 -28.65
CA VAL A 16 16.76 -11.06 -29.44
C VAL A 16 16.18 -9.84 -30.17
N THR A 17 16.41 -9.73 -31.47
CA THR A 17 15.88 -8.68 -32.33
C THR A 17 14.52 -9.08 -32.93
N HIS A 18 13.87 -8.17 -33.67
CA HIS A 18 12.59 -8.43 -34.32
C HIS A 18 12.62 -9.64 -35.28
N GLY A 19 13.70 -9.86 -36.03
CA GLY A 19 13.83 -11.04 -36.92
C GLY A 19 13.92 -12.37 -36.15
N HIS A 20 14.47 -12.32 -34.94
CA HIS A 20 14.71 -13.50 -34.11
C HIS A 20 13.43 -14.11 -33.50
N ARG A 21 12.32 -13.36 -33.45
CA ARG A 21 11.07 -13.75 -32.75
C ARG A 21 10.06 -14.40 -33.69
N LEU A 22 9.35 -15.41 -33.19
CA LEU A 22 8.26 -16.05 -33.93
C LEU A 22 7.10 -15.07 -34.10
N LYS A 23 6.71 -14.81 -35.34
CA LYS A 23 5.50 -14.05 -35.67
C LYS A 23 4.29 -14.94 -35.41
N VAL A 24 3.71 -14.84 -34.22
CA VAL A 24 2.52 -15.60 -33.86
C VAL A 24 1.29 -14.80 -34.31
N GLU A 25 0.58 -15.28 -35.32
CA GLU A 25 -0.79 -14.84 -35.56
C GLU A 25 -1.63 -15.24 -34.34
N ALA A 26 -2.11 -14.26 -33.58
CA ALA A 26 -2.88 -14.51 -32.37
C ALA A 26 -4.20 -15.21 -32.72
N LYS A 27 -4.26 -16.54 -32.55
CA LYS A 27 -5.53 -17.27 -32.49
C LYS A 27 -6.26 -16.86 -31.22
N VAL A 28 -7.26 -16.00 -31.39
CA VAL A 28 -8.19 -15.57 -30.35
C VAL A 28 -8.86 -16.80 -29.74
N THR A 29 -8.44 -17.17 -28.53
CA THR A 29 -9.16 -18.15 -27.72
C THR A 29 -10.26 -17.38 -27.01
N THR A 30 -11.51 -17.60 -27.45
CA THR A 30 -12.71 -17.06 -26.82
C THR A 30 -12.80 -17.57 -25.38
N ILE A 31 -12.39 -16.73 -24.43
CA ILE A 31 -12.71 -16.91 -23.02
C ILE A 31 -14.08 -16.28 -22.77
N THR A 32 -14.93 -17.06 -22.11
CA THR A 32 -16.31 -16.83 -21.69
C THR A 32 -16.64 -15.37 -21.36
N SER A 33 -17.66 -14.86 -22.03
CA SER A 33 -18.23 -13.52 -21.90
C SER A 33 -18.68 -13.21 -20.48
N LEU A 34 -18.28 -12.04 -19.97
CA LEU A 34 -18.99 -11.35 -18.89
C LEU A 34 -20.45 -11.05 -19.33
N PRO A 35 -21.40 -10.93 -18.39
CA PRO A 35 -22.79 -10.64 -18.72
C PRO A 35 -22.92 -9.40 -19.60
N SER A 36 -23.79 -9.47 -20.60
CA SER A 36 -24.13 -8.42 -21.58
C SER A 36 -24.35 -7.01 -21.00
N VAL A 37 -24.60 -6.90 -19.69
CA VAL A 37 -24.86 -5.65 -18.96
C VAL A 37 -23.61 -4.76 -18.86
N LEU A 38 -22.42 -5.33 -18.69
CA LEU A 38 -21.16 -4.55 -18.57
C LEU A 38 -20.74 -3.88 -19.88
N MET A 39 -21.15 -4.45 -21.02
CA MET A 39 -20.80 -3.92 -22.35
C MET A 39 -21.61 -2.67 -22.70
N THR A 40 -22.79 -2.50 -22.10
CA THR A 40 -23.67 -1.33 -22.29
C THR A 40 -23.41 -0.17 -21.32
N CYS A 41 -22.62 -0.35 -20.26
CA CYS A 41 -22.41 0.66 -19.22
C CYS A 41 -21.03 1.35 -19.24
N TYR A 42 -20.10 0.92 -20.08
CA TYR A 42 -18.79 1.59 -20.17
C TYR A 42 -18.94 2.99 -20.78
N GLN A 43 -18.53 4.00 -20.03
CA GLN A 43 -18.35 5.37 -20.51
C GLN A 43 -16.89 5.77 -20.30
N ASP A 44 -16.23 6.27 -21.35
CA ASP A 44 -14.90 6.86 -21.26
C ASP A 44 -14.98 8.22 -20.56
N ALA A 45 -15.18 8.16 -19.23
CA ALA A 45 -15.24 9.34 -18.40
C ALA A 45 -13.83 9.90 -18.15
N LYS A 46 -13.75 11.23 -18.14
CA LYS A 46 -12.53 12.00 -17.84
C LYS A 46 -11.91 11.65 -16.50
N TYR A 47 -12.73 11.34 -15.49
CA TYR A 47 -12.28 11.02 -14.14
C TYR A 47 -12.39 9.52 -13.89
N SER A 48 -11.30 8.88 -13.47
CA SER A 48 -11.27 7.46 -13.12
C SER A 48 -12.30 7.08 -12.06
N CYS A 49 -12.65 7.99 -11.14
CA CYS A 49 -13.68 7.75 -10.13
C CYS A 49 -15.11 7.64 -10.69
N GLN A 50 -15.32 8.00 -11.96
CA GLN A 50 -16.59 7.82 -12.67
C GLN A 50 -16.62 6.50 -13.46
N ARG A 51 -15.48 5.81 -13.60
CA ARG A 51 -15.35 4.56 -14.35
C ARG A 51 -15.42 3.36 -13.40
N ILE A 52 -15.96 2.25 -13.90
CA ILE A 52 -15.78 0.94 -13.28
C ILE A 52 -14.42 0.41 -13.74
N THR A 53 -13.52 0.11 -12.80
CA THR A 53 -12.22 -0.51 -13.10
C THR A 53 -12.07 -1.81 -12.33
N PRO A 54 -12.33 -2.96 -12.97
CA PRO A 54 -12.25 -4.26 -12.30
C PRO A 54 -10.80 -4.64 -11.99
N LEU A 55 -10.62 -5.54 -11.03
CA LEU A 55 -9.30 -6.12 -10.75
C LEU A 55 -8.75 -6.90 -11.95
N ASN A 56 -9.58 -7.77 -12.53
CA ASN A 56 -9.25 -8.55 -13.71
C ASN A 56 -9.75 -7.79 -14.94
N HIS A 57 -8.83 -7.32 -15.78
CA HIS A 57 -9.13 -6.54 -16.97
C HIS A 57 -8.48 -7.17 -18.22
N HIS A 58 -8.90 -6.71 -19.39
CA HIS A 58 -8.59 -7.38 -20.66
C HIS A 58 -7.28 -6.93 -21.34
N ASN A 59 -6.61 -5.92 -20.78
CA ASN A 59 -5.57 -5.14 -21.46
C ASN A 59 -4.20 -5.22 -20.76
N LYS A 60 -3.91 -6.33 -20.08
CA LYS A 60 -2.72 -6.51 -19.22
C LYS A 60 -1.40 -6.22 -19.95
N THR A 61 -1.24 -6.68 -21.19
CA THR A 61 -0.01 -6.44 -21.98
C THR A 61 0.30 -4.95 -22.12
N PHE A 62 -0.71 -4.11 -22.36
CA PHE A 62 -0.53 -2.67 -22.50
C PHE A 62 -0.32 -1.98 -21.15
N THR A 63 -1.09 -2.38 -20.12
CA THR A 63 -1.00 -1.74 -18.81
C THR A 63 0.31 -2.07 -18.10
N ASP A 64 0.81 -3.31 -18.21
CA ASP A 64 2.11 -3.72 -17.67
C ASP A 64 3.24 -2.85 -18.26
N ALA A 65 3.22 -2.65 -19.58
CA ALA A 65 4.19 -1.79 -20.28
C ALA A 65 4.12 -0.34 -19.79
N LEU A 66 2.91 0.23 -19.69
CA LEU A 66 2.71 1.59 -19.19
C LEU A 66 3.14 1.73 -17.71
N GLU A 67 2.92 0.71 -16.89
CA GLU A 67 3.34 0.69 -15.48
C GLU A 67 4.87 0.56 -15.32
N ILE A 68 5.55 -0.11 -16.25
CA ILE A 68 7.02 -0.09 -16.33
C ILE A 68 7.52 1.33 -16.64
N LEU A 69 6.91 2.02 -17.61
CA LEU A 69 7.25 3.41 -17.94
C LEU A 69 6.94 4.38 -16.81
N GLU A 70 5.83 4.17 -16.10
CA GLU A 70 5.49 4.91 -14.88
C GLU A 70 6.59 4.74 -13.84
N LYS A 71 6.97 3.50 -13.53
CA LYS A 71 8.00 3.20 -12.52
C LYS A 71 9.37 3.76 -12.91
N HIS A 72 9.73 3.65 -14.19
CA HIS A 72 10.96 4.23 -14.73
C HIS A 72 10.98 5.76 -14.57
N ALA A 73 9.88 6.44 -14.89
CA ALA A 73 9.75 7.88 -14.69
C ALA A 73 9.79 8.27 -13.19
N ASP A 74 9.13 7.51 -12.32
CA ASP A 74 9.18 7.72 -10.87
C ASP A 74 10.61 7.58 -10.33
N PHE A 75 11.39 6.61 -10.83
CA PHE A 75 12.80 6.47 -10.48
C PHE A 75 13.66 7.63 -10.98
N LEU A 76 13.44 8.11 -12.21
CA LEU A 76 14.16 9.25 -12.76
C LEU A 76 13.97 10.53 -11.93
N GLY A 77 12.80 10.71 -11.31
CA GLY A 77 12.52 11.82 -10.41
C GLY A 77 12.46 13.19 -11.10
N GLY A 78 12.11 14.23 -10.35
CA GLY A 78 11.94 15.60 -10.86
C GLY A 78 10.57 15.85 -11.53
N ASP A 79 10.20 17.13 -11.65
CA ASP A 79 8.83 17.55 -12.00
C ASP A 79 8.36 17.07 -13.38
N ASN A 80 9.26 17.09 -14.37
CA ASN A 80 8.97 16.60 -15.71
C ASN A 80 8.64 15.10 -15.69
N ASN A 81 9.37 14.30 -14.93
CA ASN A 81 9.14 12.86 -14.84
C ASN A 81 7.94 12.52 -13.95
N ALA A 82 7.64 13.31 -12.91
CA ALA A 82 6.40 13.17 -12.14
C ALA A 82 5.16 13.36 -13.03
N SER A 83 5.22 14.31 -13.97
CA SER A 83 4.14 14.53 -14.96
C SER A 83 4.04 13.37 -15.95
N ARG A 84 5.17 12.79 -16.39
CA ARG A 84 5.20 11.60 -17.24
C ARG A 84 4.64 10.37 -16.53
N ALA A 85 5.08 10.08 -15.32
CA ALA A 85 4.59 8.97 -14.51
C ALA A 85 3.07 9.06 -14.31
N LEU A 86 2.55 10.27 -14.06
CA LEU A 86 1.11 10.49 -13.98
C LEU A 86 0.39 10.22 -15.31
N ALA A 87 0.97 10.62 -16.46
CA ALA A 87 0.39 10.36 -17.76
C ALA A 87 0.31 8.84 -18.05
N PHE A 88 1.37 8.09 -17.75
CA PHE A 88 1.39 6.64 -17.88
C PHE A 88 0.37 5.96 -16.96
N ARG A 89 0.27 6.40 -15.70
CA ARG A 89 -0.75 5.91 -14.75
C ARG A 89 -2.17 6.12 -15.24
N LYS A 90 -2.47 7.31 -15.76
CA LYS A 90 -3.77 7.66 -16.34
C LYS A 90 -4.10 6.79 -17.56
N ALA A 91 -3.12 6.60 -18.45
CA ALA A 91 -3.27 5.75 -19.62
C ALA A 91 -3.55 4.29 -19.22
N SER A 92 -2.78 3.74 -18.28
CA SER A 92 -3.00 2.40 -17.72
C SER A 92 -4.42 2.28 -17.14
N ALA A 93 -4.82 3.22 -16.28
CA ALA A 93 -6.15 3.25 -15.68
C ALA A 93 -7.29 3.32 -16.71
N ALA A 94 -7.10 3.99 -17.85
CA ALA A 94 -8.10 4.05 -18.91
C ALA A 94 -8.25 2.69 -19.61
N LEU A 95 -7.12 2.03 -19.90
CA LEU A 95 -7.10 0.71 -20.55
C LEU A 95 -7.62 -0.40 -19.64
N LYS A 96 -7.39 -0.32 -18.32
CA LYS A 96 -7.99 -1.24 -17.33
C LYS A 96 -9.52 -1.17 -17.30
N ALA A 97 -10.07 0.02 -17.50
CA ALA A 97 -11.52 0.23 -17.45
C ALA A 97 -12.25 -0.27 -18.71
N LEU A 98 -11.55 -0.54 -19.81
CA LEU A 98 -12.17 -1.04 -21.04
C LEU A 98 -12.77 -2.44 -20.82
N PRO A 99 -14.03 -2.67 -21.23
CA PRO A 99 -14.74 -3.94 -21.00
C PRO A 99 -14.31 -5.05 -21.97
N ARG A 100 -13.30 -4.80 -22.82
CA ARG A 100 -12.83 -5.72 -23.85
C ARG A 100 -11.36 -5.48 -24.17
N PRO A 101 -10.67 -6.47 -24.77
CA PRO A 101 -9.32 -6.28 -25.29
C PRO A 101 -9.31 -5.22 -26.39
N VAL A 102 -8.30 -4.35 -26.37
CA VAL A 102 -8.00 -3.42 -27.46
C VAL A 102 -7.51 -4.21 -28.67
N ARG A 103 -8.07 -3.89 -29.85
CA ARG A 103 -7.69 -4.55 -31.13
C ARG A 103 -7.15 -3.62 -32.20
N SER A 104 -7.31 -2.32 -32.02
CA SER A 104 -6.84 -1.33 -32.99
C SER A 104 -6.63 0.03 -32.32
N MET A 105 -5.80 0.87 -32.93
CA MET A 105 -5.52 2.22 -32.41
C MET A 105 -6.76 3.12 -32.38
N ASN A 106 -7.75 2.91 -33.26
CA ASN A 106 -9.00 3.67 -33.26
C ASN A 106 -9.77 3.58 -31.92
N GLU A 107 -9.63 2.48 -31.20
CA GLU A 107 -10.27 2.26 -29.90
C GLU A 107 -9.58 3.01 -28.75
N VAL A 108 -8.32 3.39 -28.97
CA VAL A 108 -7.44 4.01 -27.97
C VAL A 108 -7.29 5.51 -28.24
N ASP A 109 -7.35 5.91 -29.51
CA ASP A 109 -6.98 7.24 -29.95
C ASP A 109 -7.80 8.37 -29.31
N ASN A 110 -9.05 8.07 -29.02
CA ASN A 110 -10.02 9.02 -28.48
C ASN A 110 -10.24 8.89 -26.97
N LEU A 111 -9.57 7.96 -26.29
CA LEU A 111 -9.69 7.82 -24.84
C LEU A 111 -9.23 9.10 -24.13
N CYS A 112 -10.04 9.60 -23.20
CA CYS A 112 -9.85 10.87 -22.53
C CYS A 112 -8.45 11.02 -21.91
N ASP A 113 -7.96 9.97 -21.26
CA ASP A 113 -6.64 9.95 -20.60
C ASP A 113 -5.47 9.65 -21.54
N LEU A 114 -5.72 9.25 -22.79
CA LEU A 114 -4.68 9.08 -23.84
C LEU A 114 -4.73 10.16 -24.92
N LYS A 115 -5.73 11.05 -24.88
CA LYS A 115 -5.87 12.14 -25.85
C LYS A 115 -4.64 13.06 -25.82
N GLY A 116 -3.90 13.10 -26.93
CA GLY A 116 -2.65 13.86 -27.05
C GLY A 116 -1.40 13.18 -26.46
N GLY A 117 -1.54 12.01 -25.83
CA GLY A 117 -0.44 11.24 -25.23
C GLY A 117 0.37 10.45 -26.26
N ARG A 118 1.14 11.14 -27.13
CA ARG A 118 1.90 10.52 -28.23
C ARG A 118 2.78 9.34 -27.78
N HIS A 119 3.43 9.45 -26.63
CA HIS A 119 4.31 8.38 -26.10
C HIS A 119 3.49 7.14 -25.71
N CYS A 120 2.43 7.29 -24.92
CA CYS A 120 1.57 6.17 -24.54
C CYS A 120 0.99 5.47 -25.78
N LYS A 121 0.53 6.25 -26.77
CA LYS A 121 -0.02 5.71 -28.02
C LYS A 121 1.01 4.93 -28.83
N ARG A 122 2.24 5.43 -28.95
CA ARG A 122 3.32 4.72 -29.65
C ARG A 122 3.56 3.34 -29.02
N VAL A 123 3.66 3.27 -27.69
CA VAL A 123 3.91 2.00 -26.98
C VAL A 123 2.73 1.02 -27.17
N VAL A 124 1.49 1.52 -27.10
CA VAL A 124 0.31 0.69 -27.38
C VAL A 124 0.31 0.20 -28.83
N GLN A 125 0.68 1.05 -29.79
CA GLN A 125 0.77 0.71 -31.21
C GLN A 125 1.83 -0.36 -31.47
N GLU A 126 3.05 -0.19 -30.94
CA GLU A 126 4.13 -1.19 -31.04
C GLU A 126 3.67 -2.55 -30.50
N ILE A 127 3.02 -2.58 -29.34
CA ILE A 127 2.51 -3.83 -28.76
C ILE A 127 1.38 -4.43 -29.62
N LEU A 128 0.53 -3.62 -30.25
CA LEU A 128 -0.52 -4.10 -31.15
C LEU A 128 0.05 -4.71 -32.44
N GLU A 129 1.06 -4.07 -33.02
CA GLU A 129 1.62 -4.45 -34.33
C GLU A 129 2.68 -5.55 -34.21
N GLU A 130 3.51 -5.49 -33.17
CA GLU A 130 4.68 -6.36 -33.00
C GLU A 130 4.56 -7.34 -31.83
N GLY A 131 3.61 -7.12 -30.92
CA GLY A 131 3.43 -7.93 -29.71
C GLY A 131 4.34 -7.54 -28.53
N PHE A 132 5.24 -6.57 -28.70
CA PHE A 132 6.14 -6.05 -27.68
C PHE A 132 6.47 -4.56 -27.94
N SER A 133 7.19 -3.92 -27.03
CA SER A 133 7.76 -2.58 -27.24
C SER A 133 9.24 -2.61 -26.92
N SER A 134 10.09 -2.16 -27.85
CA SER A 134 11.55 -2.20 -27.67
C SER A 134 12.02 -1.34 -26.50
N GLU A 135 11.41 -0.17 -26.30
CA GLU A 135 11.69 0.70 -25.15
C GLU A 135 11.47 -0.01 -23.82
N ILE A 136 10.42 -0.84 -23.73
CA ILE A 136 10.11 -1.59 -22.51
C ILE A 136 11.18 -2.66 -22.25
N GLU A 137 11.57 -3.40 -23.30
CA GLU A 137 12.63 -4.40 -23.20
C GLU A 137 13.96 -3.74 -22.81
N ASP A 138 14.29 -2.58 -23.39
CA ASP A 138 15.51 -1.82 -23.06
C ASP A 138 15.51 -1.40 -21.59
N ILE A 139 14.40 -0.85 -21.07
CA ILE A 139 14.26 -0.47 -19.65
C ILE A 139 14.38 -1.69 -18.74
N LEU A 140 13.79 -2.83 -19.10
CA LEU A 140 13.86 -4.04 -18.29
C LEU A 140 15.28 -4.62 -18.23
N ASN A 141 16.07 -4.45 -19.29
CA ASN A 141 17.46 -4.91 -19.37
C ASN A 141 18.49 -3.89 -18.86
N ASP A 142 18.06 -2.65 -18.60
CA ASP A 142 18.93 -1.60 -18.07
C ASP A 142 19.36 -1.88 -16.62
N VAL A 143 20.68 -1.93 -16.41
CA VAL A 143 21.30 -2.21 -15.10
C VAL A 143 20.90 -1.17 -14.06
N TRP A 144 20.74 0.09 -14.47
CA TRP A 144 20.30 1.14 -13.57
C TRP A 144 18.88 0.89 -13.09
N PHE A 145 17.93 0.63 -13.99
CA PHE A 145 16.54 0.34 -13.63
C PHE A 145 16.41 -0.91 -12.74
N GLN A 146 17.14 -1.99 -13.04
CA GLN A 146 17.17 -3.19 -12.22
C GLN A 146 17.70 -2.92 -10.81
N THR A 147 18.79 -2.18 -10.69
CA THR A 147 19.38 -1.82 -9.39
C THR A 147 18.45 -0.90 -8.60
N MET A 148 17.81 0.07 -9.24
CA MET A 148 16.82 0.93 -8.62
C MET A 148 15.62 0.13 -8.11
N LYS A 149 15.14 -0.86 -8.87
CA LYS A 149 14.08 -1.78 -8.43
C LYS A 149 14.51 -2.63 -7.24
N LEU A 150 15.75 -3.14 -7.24
CA LEU A 150 16.31 -3.90 -6.12
C LEU A 150 16.34 -3.05 -4.84
N PHE A 151 16.95 -1.87 -4.90
CA PHE A 151 17.14 -1.01 -3.74
C PHE A 151 15.85 -0.41 -3.20
N THR A 152 14.91 -0.03 -4.06
CA THR A 152 13.58 0.42 -3.61
C THR A 152 12.71 -0.70 -3.04
N GLY A 153 13.10 -1.98 -3.19
CA GLY A 153 12.51 -3.10 -2.47
C GLY A 153 12.92 -3.17 -0.99
N ILE A 154 13.95 -2.43 -0.57
CA ILE A 154 14.35 -2.35 0.84
C ILE A 154 13.37 -1.40 1.54
N PHE A 155 12.65 -1.88 2.55
CA PHE A 155 11.77 -1.04 3.35
C PHE A 155 12.54 0.17 3.94
N GLY A 156 11.98 1.38 3.85
CA GLY A 156 12.66 2.63 4.18
C GLY A 156 13.56 3.21 3.08
N CYS A 157 13.55 2.64 1.86
CA CYS A 157 14.34 3.14 0.72
C CYS A 157 13.45 3.66 -0.41
N GLY A 158 13.52 4.98 -0.65
CA GLY A 158 12.93 5.61 -1.82
C GLY A 158 13.91 5.74 -2.99
N ALA A 159 13.46 6.37 -4.08
CA ALA A 159 14.26 6.62 -5.27
C ALA A 159 15.52 7.48 -4.98
N ALA A 160 15.42 8.45 -4.08
CA ALA A 160 16.56 9.30 -3.72
C ALA A 160 17.70 8.51 -3.04
N THR A 161 17.36 7.69 -2.04
CA THR A 161 18.34 6.81 -1.36
C THR A 161 18.93 5.80 -2.33
N SER A 162 18.08 5.17 -3.15
CA SER A 162 18.51 4.17 -4.13
C SER A 162 19.48 4.76 -5.16
N ARG A 163 19.21 5.99 -5.64
CA ARG A 163 20.11 6.70 -6.55
C ARG A 163 21.44 7.01 -5.90
N LYS A 164 21.44 7.51 -4.65
CA LYS A 164 22.66 7.76 -3.90
C LYS A 164 23.53 6.49 -3.84
N TRP A 165 22.94 5.34 -3.52
CA TRP A 165 23.67 4.07 -3.48
C TRP A 165 24.15 3.62 -4.85
N TYR A 166 23.35 3.83 -5.89
CA TYR A 166 23.78 3.58 -7.26
C TYR A 166 24.99 4.43 -7.67
N ASP A 167 24.99 5.72 -7.31
CA ASP A 167 26.07 6.67 -7.60
C ASP A 167 27.35 6.33 -6.81
N MET A 168 27.22 5.65 -5.66
CA MET A 168 28.31 5.01 -4.92
C MET A 168 28.80 3.69 -5.55
N ASN A 169 28.33 3.36 -6.75
CA ASN A 169 28.64 2.14 -7.49
C ASN A 169 28.17 0.82 -6.82
N LEU A 170 27.18 0.90 -5.92
CA LEU A 170 26.56 -0.29 -5.32
C LEU A 170 25.51 -0.87 -6.28
N ARG A 171 25.46 -2.19 -6.43
CA ARG A 171 24.55 -2.91 -7.35
C ARG A 171 23.80 -4.07 -6.69
N SER A 172 24.24 -4.53 -5.51
CA SER A 172 23.64 -5.66 -4.80
C SER A 172 23.25 -5.32 -3.35
N LEU A 173 22.38 -6.13 -2.74
CA LEU A 173 22.08 -6.02 -1.31
C LEU A 173 23.32 -6.25 -0.44
N GLU A 174 24.24 -7.10 -0.91
CA GLU A 174 25.49 -7.41 -0.20
C GLU A 174 26.48 -6.24 -0.25
N ASP A 175 26.48 -5.48 -1.36
CA ASP A 175 27.27 -4.25 -1.46
C ASP A 175 26.80 -3.25 -0.40
N ILE A 176 25.49 -3.12 -0.20
CA ILE A 176 24.92 -2.25 0.84
C ILE A 176 25.34 -2.72 2.23
N ARG A 177 25.26 -4.03 2.52
CA ARG A 177 25.65 -4.60 3.83
C ARG A 177 27.12 -4.37 4.15
N ASN A 178 27.98 -4.49 3.15
CA ASN A 178 29.43 -4.46 3.33
C ASN A 178 30.05 -3.07 3.10
N CYS A 179 29.27 -2.08 2.65
CA CYS A 179 29.79 -0.73 2.42
C CYS A 179 29.85 0.08 3.72
N PRO A 180 31.05 0.42 4.24
CA PRO A 180 31.19 1.18 5.49
C PRO A 180 30.71 2.63 5.39
N GLU A 181 30.60 3.18 4.17
CA GLU A 181 30.12 4.55 3.93
C GLU A 181 28.58 4.65 3.99
N VAL A 182 27.87 3.51 3.94
CA VAL A 182 26.41 3.48 4.00
C VAL A 182 25.93 3.47 5.44
N ASN A 183 25.36 4.60 5.86
CA ASN A 183 24.68 4.72 7.15
C ASN A 183 23.19 4.38 7.00
N LEU A 184 22.83 3.13 7.30
CA LEU A 184 21.43 2.67 7.29
C LEU A 184 20.65 3.24 8.48
N THR A 185 19.45 3.76 8.20
CA THR A 185 18.47 4.01 9.27
C THR A 185 18.01 2.70 9.89
N THR A 186 17.39 2.75 11.08
CA THR A 186 16.81 1.55 11.71
C THR A 186 15.80 0.87 10.79
N GLU A 187 14.93 1.65 10.14
CA GLU A 187 13.96 1.16 9.16
C GLU A 187 14.64 0.39 8.01
N GLN A 188 15.69 1.00 7.43
CA GLN A 188 16.44 0.43 6.31
C GLN A 188 17.19 -0.84 6.70
N ARG A 189 17.70 -0.92 7.94
CA ARG A 189 18.33 -2.13 8.46
C ARG A 189 17.34 -3.29 8.52
N TYR A 190 16.18 -3.06 9.13
CA TYR A 190 15.12 -4.07 9.16
C TYR A 190 14.60 -4.43 7.76
N GLY A 191 14.50 -3.44 6.86
CA GLY A 191 14.15 -3.67 5.46
C GLY A 191 15.18 -4.52 4.70
N LEU A 192 16.45 -4.44 5.07
CA LEU A 192 17.54 -5.22 4.48
C LEU A 192 17.67 -6.62 5.09
N ASP A 193 17.40 -6.74 6.40
CA ASP A 193 17.45 -8.01 7.14
C ASP A 193 16.27 -8.92 6.77
N PHE A 194 15.09 -8.33 6.50
CA PHE A 194 13.86 -9.06 6.14
C PHE A 194 13.44 -8.85 4.68
N TYR A 195 14.39 -8.52 3.80
CA TYR A 195 14.13 -8.16 2.41
C TYR A 195 13.27 -9.19 1.67
N ASP A 196 13.64 -10.48 1.75
CA ASP A 196 12.96 -11.55 1.01
C ASP A 196 11.52 -11.77 1.51
N ASP A 197 11.32 -11.76 2.84
CA ASP A 197 10.00 -11.88 3.45
C ASP A 197 9.09 -10.71 3.06
N ILE A 198 9.60 -9.46 3.12
CA ILE A 198 8.87 -8.23 2.82
C ILE A 198 8.50 -8.15 1.33
N ASN A 199 9.36 -8.62 0.44
CA ASN A 199 9.10 -8.60 -1.01
C ASN A 199 8.30 -9.82 -1.49
N THR A 200 8.13 -10.84 -0.65
CA THR A 200 7.20 -11.94 -0.90
C THR A 200 5.76 -11.46 -0.71
N PRO A 201 4.86 -11.60 -1.70
CA PRO A 201 3.49 -11.10 -1.60
C PRO A 201 2.74 -11.67 -0.39
N VAL A 202 2.08 -10.80 0.36
CA VAL A 202 1.19 -11.17 1.46
C VAL A 202 -0.11 -11.71 0.88
N THR A 203 -0.57 -12.87 1.34
CA THR A 203 -1.83 -13.48 0.91
C THR A 203 -3.02 -12.89 1.67
N ARG A 204 -4.23 -13.03 1.11
CA ARG A 204 -5.47 -12.65 1.79
C ARG A 204 -5.64 -13.37 3.14
N HIS A 205 -5.31 -14.66 3.20
CA HIS A 205 -5.37 -15.44 4.43
C HIS A 205 -4.44 -14.85 5.52
N GLU A 206 -3.18 -14.55 5.18
CA GLU A 206 -2.27 -13.90 6.12
C GLU A 206 -2.79 -12.52 6.59
N ALA A 207 -3.40 -11.74 5.70
CA ALA A 207 -4.01 -10.46 6.06
C ALA A 207 -5.19 -10.61 7.04
N GLU A 208 -6.04 -11.63 6.84
CA GLU A 208 -7.16 -11.96 7.73
C GLU A 208 -6.67 -12.46 9.09
N VAL A 209 -5.61 -13.27 9.14
CA VAL A 209 -4.99 -13.70 10.40
C VAL A 209 -4.41 -12.50 11.15
N ILE A 210 -3.69 -11.61 10.47
CA ILE A 210 -3.15 -10.38 11.07
C ILE A 210 -4.29 -9.50 11.60
N GLN A 211 -5.37 -9.33 10.84
CA GLN A 211 -6.56 -8.61 11.31
C GLN A 211 -7.10 -9.21 12.60
N GLN A 212 -7.30 -10.54 12.66
CA GLN A 212 -7.83 -11.23 13.84
C GLN A 212 -6.94 -11.04 15.08
N ILE A 213 -5.62 -11.11 14.92
CA ILE A 213 -4.67 -10.87 16.02
C ILE A 213 -4.84 -9.44 16.55
N VAL A 214 -4.86 -8.44 15.67
CA VAL A 214 -4.99 -7.02 16.08
C VAL A 214 -6.38 -6.73 16.66
N GLU A 215 -7.43 -7.30 16.09
CA GLU A 215 -8.82 -7.18 16.55
C GLU A 215 -9.00 -7.77 17.95
N ALA A 216 -8.40 -8.93 18.23
CA ALA A 216 -8.44 -9.54 19.56
C ALA A 216 -7.77 -8.65 20.63
N GLU A 217 -6.61 -8.05 20.34
CA GLU A 217 -5.99 -7.10 21.29
C GLU A 217 -6.84 -5.83 21.44
N ALA A 218 -7.35 -5.29 20.34
CA ALA A 218 -8.15 -4.07 20.34
C ALA A 218 -9.43 -4.23 21.17
N GLU A 219 -10.16 -5.32 20.99
CA GLU A 219 -11.40 -5.63 21.73
C GLU A 219 -11.12 -5.89 23.22
N GLN A 220 -10.00 -6.55 23.56
CA GLN A 220 -9.60 -6.76 24.95
C GLN A 220 -9.28 -5.44 25.66
N ILE A 221 -8.63 -4.50 24.96
CA ILE A 221 -8.22 -3.20 25.49
C ILE A 221 -9.41 -2.24 25.58
N LEU A 222 -10.21 -2.18 24.52
CA LEU A 222 -11.34 -1.27 24.37
C LEU A 222 -12.52 -2.03 23.72
N PRO A 223 -13.42 -2.61 24.53
CA PRO A 223 -14.58 -3.33 24.00
C PRO A 223 -15.43 -2.45 23.07
N GLY A 224 -15.77 -2.98 21.90
CA GLY A 224 -16.46 -2.26 20.82
C GLY A 224 -15.52 -1.57 19.82
N ALA A 225 -14.20 -1.68 20.00
CA ALA A 225 -13.26 -1.25 18.97
C ALA A 225 -13.42 -2.11 17.70
N THR A 226 -13.23 -1.49 16.54
CA THR A 226 -13.36 -2.14 15.24
C THR A 226 -12.03 -2.10 14.51
N VAL A 227 -11.69 -3.19 13.84
CA VAL A 227 -10.48 -3.31 13.01
C VAL A 227 -10.89 -3.77 11.62
N THR A 228 -10.65 -2.94 10.61
CA THR A 228 -11.05 -3.19 9.23
C THR A 228 -9.84 -3.25 8.32
N VAL A 229 -9.69 -4.34 7.57
CA VAL A 229 -8.72 -4.44 6.46
C VAL A 229 -9.12 -3.46 5.36
N THR A 230 -8.16 -2.64 4.94
CA THR A 230 -8.30 -1.64 3.86
C THR A 230 -7.38 -1.99 2.68
N GLY A 231 -6.96 -0.98 1.90
CA GLY A 231 -5.95 -1.15 0.86
C GLY A 231 -6.36 -2.09 -0.28
N GLY A 232 -5.36 -2.82 -0.80
CA GLY A 232 -5.53 -3.72 -1.94
C GLY A 232 -6.51 -4.88 -1.68
N PHE A 233 -6.55 -5.39 -0.46
CA PHE A 233 -7.38 -6.53 -0.10
C PHE A 233 -8.87 -6.19 -0.12
N SER A 234 -9.29 -5.01 0.33
CA SER A 234 -10.68 -4.57 0.20
C SER A 234 -11.12 -4.37 -1.25
N ARG A 235 -10.18 -4.16 -2.17
CA ARG A 235 -10.48 -4.05 -3.62
C ARG A 235 -10.48 -5.41 -4.34
N GLY A 236 -10.50 -6.50 -3.59
CA GLY A 236 -10.58 -7.87 -4.12
C GLY A 236 -9.23 -8.53 -4.44
N LYS A 237 -8.08 -7.91 -4.16
CA LYS A 237 -6.78 -8.55 -4.45
C LYS A 237 -6.60 -9.84 -3.63
N GLY A 238 -6.11 -10.90 -4.27
CA GLY A 238 -5.72 -12.14 -3.60
C GLY A 238 -4.39 -12.02 -2.83
N THR A 239 -3.52 -11.11 -3.29
CA THR A 239 -2.22 -10.81 -2.67
C THR A 239 -1.93 -9.30 -2.64
N GLY A 240 -1.12 -8.86 -1.67
CA GLY A 240 -0.71 -7.48 -1.45
C GLY A 240 0.77 -7.35 -1.09
N HIS A 241 1.26 -6.10 -0.96
CA HIS A 241 2.62 -5.82 -0.48
C HIS A 241 2.67 -5.72 1.05
N ASP A 242 1.57 -5.28 1.65
CA ASP A 242 1.39 -4.98 3.06
C ASP A 242 -0.08 -5.15 3.46
N VAL A 243 -0.34 -5.09 4.76
CA VAL A 243 -1.69 -5.14 5.34
C VAL A 243 -2.00 -3.80 5.99
N ASP A 244 -2.98 -3.08 5.43
CA ASP A 244 -3.46 -1.80 5.98
C ASP A 244 -4.68 -2.03 6.88
N LEU A 245 -4.58 -1.74 8.17
CA LEU A 245 -5.67 -1.87 9.14
C LEU A 245 -6.15 -0.50 9.63
N LEU A 246 -7.42 -0.21 9.36
CA LEU A 246 -8.11 0.96 9.90
C LEU A 246 -8.84 0.58 11.19
N ILE A 247 -8.55 1.31 12.27
CA ILE A 247 -9.04 1.04 13.61
C ILE A 247 -9.85 2.24 14.10
N SER A 248 -11.01 1.98 14.68
CA SER A 248 -11.90 3.01 15.21
C SER A 248 -12.78 2.48 16.34
N HIS A 249 -13.56 3.36 16.96
CA HIS A 249 -14.54 3.02 17.98
C HIS A 249 -15.84 3.80 17.73
N PRO A 250 -17.04 3.17 17.85
CA PRO A 250 -18.31 3.80 17.49
C PRO A 250 -18.67 5.06 18.31
N VAL A 251 -18.07 5.22 19.49
CA VAL A 251 -18.17 6.43 20.32
C VAL A 251 -16.94 7.28 20.08
N GLU A 252 -17.16 8.49 19.55
CA GLU A 252 -16.11 9.49 19.25
C GLU A 252 -15.17 9.75 20.44
N GLY A 253 -13.87 9.81 20.16
CA GLY A 253 -12.82 10.14 21.12
C GLY A 253 -12.39 8.96 22.01
N LYS A 254 -13.09 7.82 21.96
CA LYS A 254 -12.68 6.61 22.72
C LYS A 254 -11.46 5.93 22.10
N GLU A 255 -11.22 6.14 20.82
CA GLU A 255 -10.07 5.62 20.10
C GLU A 255 -8.74 6.32 20.48
N GLU A 256 -8.79 7.47 21.17
CA GLU A 256 -7.60 8.22 21.54
C GLU A 256 -6.66 7.39 22.43
N GLY A 257 -5.40 7.27 22.01
CA GLY A 257 -4.38 6.50 22.75
C GLY A 257 -4.52 4.98 22.62
N LEU A 258 -5.48 4.48 21.82
CA LEU A 258 -5.65 3.05 21.58
C LEU A 258 -4.45 2.43 20.87
N LEU A 259 -3.84 3.14 19.91
CA LEU A 259 -2.69 2.62 19.16
C LEU A 259 -1.54 2.22 20.08
N ALA A 260 -1.14 3.11 21.00
CA ALA A 260 -0.05 2.85 21.93
C ALA A 260 -0.33 1.61 22.80
N GLN A 261 -1.58 1.40 23.20
CA GLN A 261 -1.98 0.23 23.99
C GLN A 261 -1.92 -1.06 23.17
N ILE A 262 -2.44 -1.04 21.94
CA ILE A 262 -2.38 -2.17 21.00
C ILE A 262 -0.91 -2.54 20.71
N LEU A 263 -0.07 -1.55 20.39
CA LEU A 263 1.35 -1.78 20.11
C LEU A 263 2.08 -2.40 21.31
N ASN A 264 1.79 -1.92 22.53
CA ASN A 264 2.35 -2.51 23.76
C ASN A 264 1.92 -3.97 23.96
N ALA A 265 0.65 -4.31 23.69
CA ALA A 265 0.14 -5.67 23.81
C ALA A 265 0.78 -6.61 22.78
N LEU A 266 0.82 -6.19 21.51
CA LEU A 266 1.47 -6.94 20.42
C LEU A 266 2.97 -7.12 20.66
N HIS A 267 3.66 -6.11 21.19
CA HIS A 267 5.07 -6.20 21.54
C HIS A 267 5.32 -7.21 22.66
N LYS A 268 4.49 -7.21 23.72
CA LYS A 268 4.56 -8.21 24.81
C LYS A 268 4.35 -9.64 24.30
N LYS A 269 3.51 -9.81 23.27
CA LYS A 269 3.27 -11.09 22.59
C LYS A 269 4.27 -11.40 21.48
N ASN A 270 5.33 -10.60 21.33
CA ASN A 270 6.40 -10.78 20.36
C ASN A 270 5.94 -10.78 18.89
N PHE A 271 4.83 -10.10 18.57
CA PHE A 271 4.32 -9.97 17.21
C PHE A 271 4.98 -8.84 16.41
N LEU A 272 5.77 -7.96 17.05
CA LEU A 272 6.36 -6.78 16.39
C LEU A 272 7.88 -6.91 16.35
N ALA A 273 8.46 -6.83 15.15
CA ALA A 273 9.90 -6.71 14.93
C ALA A 273 10.35 -5.24 14.82
N TYR A 274 9.49 -4.39 14.26
CA TYR A 274 9.77 -2.97 14.03
C TYR A 274 8.48 -2.16 14.13
N THR A 275 8.57 -0.94 14.65
CA THR A 275 7.48 0.04 14.71
C THR A 275 8.01 1.46 14.51
N ASP A 276 7.33 2.24 13.68
CA ASP A 276 7.49 3.68 13.55
C ASP A 276 6.15 4.37 13.76
N VAL A 277 6.02 5.09 14.88
CA VAL A 277 4.75 5.69 15.32
C VAL A 277 4.71 7.16 14.95
N HIS A 278 3.64 7.57 14.28
CA HIS A 278 3.35 8.95 13.91
C HIS A 278 2.09 9.39 14.65
N ASN A 279 2.23 10.40 15.50
CA ASN A 279 1.08 10.99 16.19
C ASN A 279 0.15 11.68 15.18
N SER A 280 -1.13 11.77 15.54
CA SER A 280 -2.08 12.59 14.79
C SER A 280 -1.58 14.03 14.71
N SER A 281 -1.52 14.57 13.48
CA SER A 281 -1.21 15.98 13.23
C SER A 281 -2.43 16.72 12.68
N TYR A 282 -3.61 16.12 12.80
CA TYR A 282 -4.84 16.64 12.24
C TYR A 282 -5.26 17.94 12.93
N SER A 283 -5.72 18.90 12.12
CA SER A 283 -6.48 20.05 12.60
C SER A 283 -7.52 20.43 11.54
N GLU A 284 -8.70 20.90 11.96
CA GLU A 284 -9.73 21.34 11.00
C GLU A 284 -9.22 22.48 10.10
N ALA A 285 -8.37 23.36 10.65
CA ALA A 285 -7.74 24.44 9.90
C ALA A 285 -6.88 23.91 8.75
N ALA A 286 -6.24 22.74 8.91
CA ALA A 286 -5.46 22.11 7.85
C ALA A 286 -6.35 21.75 6.65
N ILE A 287 -7.56 21.19 6.86
CA ILE A 287 -8.48 20.88 5.75
C ILE A 287 -8.79 22.12 4.90
N ARG A 288 -9.00 23.27 5.54
CA ARG A 288 -9.32 24.54 4.85
C ARG A 288 -8.16 25.04 3.99
N GLN A 289 -6.93 24.71 4.38
CA GLN A 289 -5.70 25.21 3.76
C GLN A 289 -4.98 24.18 2.89
N ILE A 290 -5.51 22.96 2.77
CA ILE A 290 -4.86 21.88 2.03
C ILE A 290 -4.62 22.30 0.57
N LYS A 291 -3.33 22.43 0.24
CA LYS A 291 -2.83 22.64 -1.12
C LYS A 291 -2.58 21.30 -1.79
N ARG A 292 -2.56 21.28 -3.13
CA ARG A 292 -2.38 20.05 -3.97
C ARG A 292 -1.14 19.20 -3.64
N SER A 293 -0.14 19.74 -2.93
CA SER A 293 1.14 19.08 -2.63
C SER A 293 1.33 18.68 -1.16
N GLN A 294 0.31 18.81 -0.31
CA GLN A 294 0.41 18.47 1.11
C GLN A 294 0.05 17.01 1.37
N VAL A 295 0.68 16.44 2.41
CA VAL A 295 0.30 15.12 2.97
C VAL A 295 -1.17 15.19 3.35
N MET A 296 -1.96 14.22 2.91
CA MET A 296 -3.42 14.24 3.05
C MET A 296 -3.91 13.42 4.25
N ASP A 297 -3.02 12.62 4.83
CA ASP A 297 -3.26 11.71 5.93
C ASP A 297 -2.48 12.18 7.16
N HIS A 298 -3.22 12.65 8.16
CA HIS A 298 -2.73 13.19 9.43
C HIS A 298 -3.26 12.39 10.63
N PHE A 299 -3.81 11.20 10.39
CA PHE A 299 -4.22 10.28 11.45
C PHE A 299 -3.03 9.79 12.27
N GLU A 300 -3.29 9.40 13.51
CA GLU A 300 -2.35 8.62 14.30
C GLU A 300 -2.15 7.27 13.60
N ARG A 301 -0.89 6.89 13.36
CA ARG A 301 -0.56 5.67 12.60
C ARG A 301 0.75 5.04 13.05
N CYS A 302 0.91 3.76 12.76
CA CYS A 302 2.16 3.03 12.92
C CYS A 302 2.49 2.25 11.66
N PHE A 303 3.71 2.45 11.14
CA PHE A 303 4.30 1.56 10.14
C PHE A 303 5.09 0.47 10.88
N SER A 304 4.79 -0.80 10.61
CA SER A 304 5.38 -1.90 11.38
C SER A 304 5.83 -3.07 10.52
N ILE A 305 6.70 -3.89 11.11
CA ILE A 305 7.02 -5.23 10.61
C ILE A 305 6.51 -6.23 11.65
N PHE A 306 5.49 -6.99 11.27
CA PHE A 306 4.93 -8.07 12.05
C PHE A 306 5.76 -9.35 11.92
N ARG A 307 5.88 -10.06 13.04
CA ARG A 307 6.37 -11.43 13.13
C ARG A 307 5.18 -12.38 13.03
N LEU A 308 4.80 -12.78 11.82
CA LEU A 308 3.67 -13.69 11.61
C LEU A 308 4.15 -15.15 11.73
N PRO A 309 3.71 -15.95 12.71
CA PRO A 309 4.12 -17.35 12.82
C PRO A 309 3.79 -18.17 11.57
N ARG A 310 4.75 -18.95 11.06
CA ARG A 310 4.63 -19.72 9.80
C ARG A 310 3.54 -20.79 9.84
N HIS A 311 3.15 -21.28 11.02
CA HIS A 311 2.04 -22.23 11.12
C HIS A 311 0.69 -21.57 10.84
N LEU A 312 0.57 -20.24 11.02
CA LEU A 312 -0.63 -19.46 10.72
C LEU A 312 -0.67 -18.93 9.28
N THR A 313 0.35 -19.20 8.46
CA THR A 313 0.37 -18.77 7.06
C THR A 313 -0.22 -19.80 6.10
N ARG A 314 -0.57 -21.00 6.61
CA ARG A 314 -1.14 -22.08 5.81
C ARG A 314 -2.66 -22.04 5.93
N ASP A 315 -3.32 -21.96 4.79
CA ASP A 315 -4.73 -22.25 4.71
C ASP A 315 -4.89 -23.78 4.77
N ASP A 316 -5.15 -24.34 5.97
CA ASP A 316 -5.38 -25.77 6.19
C ASP A 316 -6.74 -26.23 5.62
N GLY A 317 -7.07 -25.80 4.40
CA GLY A 317 -8.30 -26.07 3.67
C GLY A 317 -8.43 -27.50 3.12
N LYS A 318 -8.24 -28.53 3.96
CA LYS A 318 -8.76 -29.88 3.69
C LYS A 318 -9.96 -30.17 4.59
N LEU A 319 -11.12 -29.63 4.23
CA LEU A 319 -12.36 -30.37 4.46
C LEU A 319 -12.44 -31.44 3.37
N SER A 320 -12.28 -32.69 3.81
CA SER A 320 -12.58 -33.90 3.05
C SER A 320 -13.91 -33.80 2.32
N THR A 321 -13.87 -34.01 1.01
CA THR A 321 -15.03 -34.43 0.23
C THR A 321 -15.41 -35.83 0.71
N ASP A 322 -16.35 -35.92 1.63
CA ASP A 322 -17.15 -37.13 1.81
C ASP A 322 -18.62 -36.72 1.88
N GLY A 323 -19.40 -37.38 1.02
CA GLY A 323 -20.66 -36.87 0.51
C GLY A 323 -21.77 -36.76 1.54
N HIS A 324 -22.57 -35.71 1.40
CA HIS A 324 -23.98 -35.74 1.76
C HIS A 324 -24.83 -35.06 0.68
N LYS A 325 -25.98 -35.71 0.46
CA LYS A 325 -26.94 -35.56 -0.62
C LYS A 325 -27.56 -34.15 -0.66
N GLU A 326 -27.83 -33.69 -1.86
CA GLU A 326 -28.65 -32.51 -2.15
C GLU A 326 -30.02 -32.62 -1.48
N GLU A 327 -30.37 -31.62 -0.67
CA GLU A 327 -31.73 -31.40 -0.20
C GLU A 327 -32.20 -30.05 -0.75
N GLN A 328 -33.28 -30.09 -1.54
CA GLN A 328 -33.90 -28.95 -2.22
C GLN A 328 -34.44 -27.94 -1.21
N THR A 329 -34.13 -26.64 -1.40
CA THR A 329 -34.75 -25.55 -0.62
C THR A 329 -35.71 -24.70 -1.46
N ASP A 330 -36.91 -24.58 -0.92
CA ASP A 330 -38.11 -23.81 -1.29
C ASP A 330 -37.88 -22.29 -1.49
N PRO A 331 -38.36 -21.64 -2.58
CA PRO A 331 -38.01 -20.28 -2.95
C PRO A 331 -38.87 -19.17 -2.28
N SER A 332 -39.31 -19.33 -1.03
CA SER A 332 -40.15 -18.32 -0.34
C SER A 332 -39.62 -17.84 1.01
N LYS A 333 -38.43 -17.19 1.06
CA LYS A 333 -38.01 -16.34 2.20
C LYS A 333 -37.17 -15.13 1.75
N SER A 334 -37.40 -13.97 2.38
CA SER A 334 -36.90 -12.63 2.01
C SER A 334 -35.44 -12.36 2.45
N PRO A 335 -34.74 -11.35 1.87
CA PRO A 335 -33.28 -11.21 1.96
C PRO A 335 -32.79 -10.26 3.08
N HIS A 336 -33.34 -10.39 4.29
CA HIS A 336 -32.77 -9.73 5.46
C HIS A 336 -32.43 -10.78 6.51
N GLU A 337 -31.25 -10.63 7.13
CA GLU A 337 -30.60 -11.56 8.07
C GLU A 337 -29.75 -12.68 7.42
N ARG A 338 -28.57 -12.29 6.92
CA ARG A 338 -27.41 -13.17 6.84
C ARG A 338 -26.29 -12.62 7.70
N THR A 339 -26.40 -12.84 9.01
CA THR A 339 -25.25 -12.75 9.93
C THR A 339 -24.70 -14.16 10.04
N THR A 340 -23.67 -14.50 9.26
CA THR A 340 -22.93 -15.74 9.48
C THR A 340 -22.08 -15.56 10.73
N ALA A 341 -22.42 -16.30 11.78
CA ALA A 341 -21.56 -16.48 12.94
C ALA A 341 -20.17 -16.93 12.47
N ARG A 342 -19.16 -16.07 12.64
CA ARG A 342 -17.76 -16.44 12.45
C ARG A 342 -17.35 -17.29 13.65
N THR A 343 -16.96 -18.53 13.38
CA THR A 343 -16.24 -19.35 14.36
C THR A 343 -14.93 -18.65 14.66
N ILE A 344 -14.85 -18.03 15.84
CA ILE A 344 -13.61 -17.57 16.44
C ILE A 344 -12.71 -18.81 16.52
N LEU A 345 -11.56 -18.79 15.82
CA LEU A 345 -10.52 -19.77 16.09
C LEU A 345 -10.15 -19.59 17.56
N PRO A 346 -10.25 -20.62 18.42
CA PRO A 346 -9.72 -20.52 19.75
C PRO A 346 -8.20 -20.36 19.60
N LEU A 347 -7.71 -19.13 19.74
CA LEU A 347 -6.30 -18.84 19.93
C LEU A 347 -5.92 -19.30 21.35
N ASP A 348 -5.91 -20.62 21.57
CA ASP A 348 -5.18 -21.24 22.67
C ASP A 348 -3.70 -21.21 22.30
N VAL A 349 -3.10 -20.03 22.41
CA VAL A 349 -1.64 -19.88 22.35
C VAL A 349 -1.08 -20.35 23.69
N ALA A 350 -0.98 -21.67 23.85
CA ALA A 350 -0.24 -22.27 24.96
C ALA A 350 1.26 -22.01 24.77
N TYR A 351 1.75 -20.88 25.30
CA TYR A 351 3.19 -20.67 25.47
C TYR A 351 3.63 -21.36 26.76
N ARG A 352 4.61 -22.27 26.63
CA ARG A 352 5.34 -22.83 27.78
C ARG A 352 6.21 -21.72 28.36
N ASP A 353 6.02 -21.45 29.65
CA ASP A 353 6.94 -20.66 30.45
C ASP A 353 8.35 -21.22 30.34
N THR A 354 9.27 -20.41 29.81
CA THR A 354 10.70 -20.58 30.10
C THR A 354 11.10 -19.44 31.00
N GLU A 355 10.82 -19.60 32.29
CA GLU A 355 11.55 -18.88 33.34
C GLU A 355 13.01 -19.34 33.31
N ASN A 356 13.92 -18.39 33.05
CA ASN A 356 15.21 -18.24 33.73
C ASN A 356 16.04 -17.21 32.97
N PHE A 357 16.43 -16.12 33.63
CA PHE A 357 17.76 -15.48 33.66
C PHE A 357 17.68 -14.07 34.27
N PRO A 358 18.77 -13.55 34.87
CA PRO A 358 18.81 -13.12 36.26
C PRO A 358 18.57 -11.62 36.48
N GLN A 359 18.10 -11.30 37.69
CA GLN A 359 18.07 -9.94 38.23
C GLN A 359 19.50 -9.45 38.50
N GLU A 360 19.92 -8.34 37.91
CA GLU A 360 21.01 -7.53 38.47
C GLU A 360 20.64 -6.04 38.60
N THR A 361 20.75 -5.65 39.86
CA THR A 361 20.87 -4.36 40.56
C THR A 361 21.14 -3.06 39.79
N LEU A 362 20.32 -2.07 40.13
CA LEU A 362 20.54 -0.64 39.94
C LEU A 362 21.73 -0.14 40.76
N GLU A 363 22.81 0.30 40.11
CA GLU A 363 23.79 1.21 40.73
C GLU A 363 23.61 2.62 40.19
N ARG A 364 23.35 3.54 41.13
CA ARG A 364 23.36 4.99 40.94
C ARG A 364 24.79 5.47 41.14
N ASP A 365 25.39 6.05 40.11
CA ASP A 365 26.61 6.83 40.29
C ASP A 365 26.30 8.33 40.41
N GLN A 366 26.58 8.85 41.61
CA GLN A 366 26.72 10.27 41.93
C GLN A 366 28.21 10.57 42.12
N SER A 367 28.76 11.50 41.34
CA SER A 367 29.92 12.32 41.72
C SER A 367 29.97 13.54 40.79
N ASN A 368 29.65 14.77 41.24
CA ASN A 368 30.50 15.77 41.91
C ASN A 368 31.88 15.96 41.22
N SER A 369 32.41 17.16 40.90
CA SER A 369 32.13 18.52 41.36
C SER A 369 32.97 19.56 40.58
N ASN A 370 32.56 20.84 40.68
CA ASN A 370 33.35 22.10 40.65
C ASN A 370 33.92 22.58 39.29
N ARG A 371 33.95 23.88 38.91
CA ARG A 371 34.05 25.12 39.70
C ARG A 371 33.77 26.37 38.84
N SER A 372 33.04 27.34 39.43
CA SER A 372 33.11 28.82 39.32
C SER A 372 32.92 29.53 37.96
N THR A 373 32.39 30.76 37.84
CA THR A 373 32.31 31.93 38.75
C THR A 373 31.22 32.90 38.25
N ALA A 374 30.47 33.47 39.20
CA ALA A 374 30.06 34.88 39.35
C ALA A 374 29.39 35.67 38.20
N GLY A 375 28.23 36.25 38.51
CA GLY A 375 27.72 37.46 37.83
C GLY A 375 26.24 37.75 38.13
N LYS A 376 25.99 38.60 39.12
CA LYS A 376 24.68 39.04 39.64
C LYS A 376 23.89 39.87 38.60
N ASN A 377 22.56 39.72 38.55
CA ASN A 377 21.58 40.76 38.92
C ASN A 377 20.13 40.34 38.65
N ALA A 378 19.24 40.99 39.40
CA ALA A 378 17.94 40.53 39.89
C ALA A 378 16.73 40.85 38.99
N SER A 379 15.63 40.12 39.27
CA SER A 379 14.18 40.47 39.22
C SER A 379 13.63 41.17 37.96
N THR A 380 12.52 40.77 37.34
CA THR A 380 11.22 40.37 37.91
C THR A 380 10.37 39.64 36.86
N GLU A 381 9.34 38.95 37.33
CA GLU A 381 8.48 37.94 36.72
C GLU A 381 7.67 38.34 35.46
N SER A 382 7.49 37.37 34.55
CA SER A 382 6.17 37.06 33.96
C SER A 382 6.18 35.63 33.38
N ARG A 383 5.19 34.84 33.81
CA ARG A 383 5.01 33.41 33.48
C ARG A 383 4.62 33.25 32.01
N HIS A 384 5.37 32.44 31.26
CA HIS A 384 4.91 31.76 30.04
C HIS A 384 5.24 30.27 30.17
N VAL A 385 4.19 29.45 30.20
CA VAL A 385 4.29 27.99 30.18
C VAL A 385 4.62 27.58 28.74
N GLY A 386 5.88 27.22 28.52
CA GLY A 386 6.38 26.71 27.25
C GLY A 386 5.92 25.28 27.02
N THR A 387 5.33 25.06 25.85
CA THR A 387 4.99 23.77 25.27
C THR A 387 6.26 22.98 24.94
N SER A 388 6.39 21.77 25.49
CA SER A 388 7.48 20.85 25.16
C SER A 388 7.19 20.14 23.84
N SER A 389 8.06 20.40 22.86
CA SER A 389 8.14 19.71 21.58
C SER A 389 8.38 18.20 21.79
N GLY A 390 7.59 17.38 21.11
CA GLY A 390 7.49 15.94 21.28
C GLY A 390 8.80 15.19 21.01
N ARG A 391 9.22 14.41 22.00
CA ARG A 391 10.32 13.45 21.92
C ARG A 391 9.83 12.20 21.17
N LYS A 392 10.50 11.80 20.09
CA LYS A 392 10.34 10.48 19.45
C LYS A 392 10.63 9.40 20.50
N GLN A 393 9.62 8.64 20.91
CA GLN A 393 9.83 7.50 21.79
C GLN A 393 10.05 6.26 20.94
N ILE A 394 11.31 5.99 20.62
CA ILE A 394 11.73 4.73 19.98
C ILE A 394 11.92 3.72 21.11
N LEU A 395 11.03 2.74 21.22
CA LEU A 395 11.30 1.55 22.01
C LEU A 395 12.38 0.73 21.28
N ARG A 396 13.62 0.80 21.78
CA ARG A 396 14.76 0.04 21.26
C ARG A 396 14.77 -1.33 21.91
N VAL A 397 14.77 -2.38 21.10
CA VAL A 397 15.33 -3.67 21.47
C VAL A 397 16.47 -3.91 20.49
N ASP A 398 17.70 -3.79 20.99
CA ASP A 398 18.90 -4.19 20.25
C ASP A 398 18.90 -5.73 20.18
N LEU A 399 18.42 -6.29 19.08
CA LEU A 399 18.66 -7.68 18.73
C LEU A 399 19.95 -7.75 17.91
N GLU A 400 20.92 -8.54 18.36
CA GLU A 400 22.19 -8.76 17.68
C GLU A 400 21.94 -9.17 16.22
N ALA A 401 22.51 -8.38 15.29
CA ALA A 401 22.32 -8.48 13.85
C ALA A 401 22.85 -9.78 13.19
N GLY A 402 23.22 -10.79 13.98
CA GLY A 402 23.87 -12.02 13.52
C GLY A 402 22.95 -13.23 13.33
N THR A 403 21.79 -13.29 14.00
CA THR A 403 20.99 -14.53 14.12
C THR A 403 19.76 -14.58 13.21
N LEU A 404 19.60 -13.61 12.31
CA LEU A 404 18.37 -13.40 11.51
C LEU A 404 18.37 -14.08 10.14
N ARG A 405 19.45 -14.77 9.75
CA ARG A 405 19.54 -15.41 8.42
C ARG A 405 18.57 -16.60 8.30
N ASP A 406 17.88 -16.60 7.18
CA ASP A 406 16.79 -17.49 6.81
C ASP A 406 17.25 -18.97 6.78
N GLY A 407 17.07 -19.67 7.89
CA GLY A 407 17.38 -21.10 8.02
C GLY A 407 16.69 -21.80 9.18
N GLY A 408 15.94 -21.08 10.02
CA GLY A 408 15.27 -21.63 11.20
C GLY A 408 14.24 -20.72 11.88
N ARG A 409 13.83 -19.60 11.25
CA ARG A 409 12.79 -18.72 11.81
C ARG A 409 11.42 -19.39 11.65
N ASN A 410 10.70 -19.58 12.76
CA ASN A 410 9.34 -20.13 12.79
C ASN A 410 8.26 -19.07 12.45
N TRP A 411 8.65 -17.91 11.92
CA TRP A 411 7.80 -16.79 11.54
C TRP A 411 8.28 -16.15 10.24
N VAL A 412 7.42 -15.34 9.62
CA VAL A 412 7.69 -14.58 8.40
C VAL A 412 7.43 -13.09 8.67
N ALA A 413 8.30 -12.22 8.13
CA ALA A 413 8.11 -10.77 8.27
C ALA A 413 7.00 -10.26 7.34
N ARG A 414 6.06 -9.48 7.88
CA ARG A 414 4.97 -8.87 7.11
C ARG A 414 4.88 -7.38 7.43
N ARG A 415 4.82 -6.53 6.41
CA ARG A 415 4.52 -5.11 6.60
C ARG A 415 3.05 -4.95 7.01
N VAL A 416 2.81 -4.23 8.10
CA VAL A 416 1.47 -3.93 8.60
C VAL A 416 1.41 -2.47 8.99
N ASP A 417 0.43 -1.76 8.42
CA ASP A 417 0.19 -0.35 8.69
C ASP A 417 -1.09 -0.26 9.55
N LEU A 418 -0.97 0.32 10.75
CA LEU A 418 -2.09 0.51 11.69
C LEU A 418 -2.48 1.98 11.69
N ILE A 419 -3.77 2.27 11.53
CA ILE A 419 -4.28 3.64 11.42
C ILE A 419 -5.46 3.83 12.38
N ILE A 420 -5.36 4.77 13.31
CA ILE A 420 -6.47 5.14 14.19
C ILE A 420 -7.25 6.30 13.56
N THR A 421 -8.58 6.16 13.51
CA THR A 421 -9.45 7.23 13.03
C THR A 421 -10.64 7.43 13.97
N PRO A 422 -11.02 8.69 14.27
CA PRO A 422 -12.29 8.97 14.95
C PRO A 422 -13.49 8.55 14.11
N GLN A 423 -14.58 8.17 14.78
CA GLN A 423 -15.80 7.68 14.12
C GLN A 423 -16.38 8.70 13.14
N SER A 424 -16.30 10.00 13.45
CA SER A 424 -16.76 11.10 12.61
C SER A 424 -16.02 11.20 11.28
N GLN A 425 -14.77 10.70 11.20
CA GLN A 425 -13.93 10.73 10.01
C GLN A 425 -13.81 9.36 9.33
N TYR A 426 -14.32 8.31 9.96
CA TYR A 426 -14.17 6.91 9.54
C TYR A 426 -14.51 6.67 8.07
N ALA A 427 -15.63 7.23 7.56
CA ALA A 427 -16.02 7.05 6.17
C ALA A 427 -15.02 7.64 5.16
N PHE A 428 -14.43 8.80 5.49
CA PHE A 428 -13.42 9.47 4.67
C PHE A 428 -12.08 8.73 4.74
N ALA A 429 -11.70 8.27 5.94
CA ALA A 429 -10.52 7.46 6.15
C ALA A 429 -10.62 6.16 5.37
N LEU A 430 -11.75 5.44 5.49
CA LEU A 430 -12.01 4.21 4.76
C LEU A 430 -11.91 4.41 3.24
N MET A 431 -12.45 5.52 2.70
CA MET A 431 -12.28 5.83 1.27
C MET A 431 -10.81 6.05 0.91
N GLY A 432 -10.11 6.89 1.68
CA GLY A 432 -8.70 7.21 1.44
C GLY A 432 -7.79 5.97 1.51
N TRP A 433 -8.01 5.09 2.47
CA TRP A 433 -7.17 3.92 2.70
C TRP A 433 -7.60 2.71 1.85
N ILE A 434 -8.82 2.64 1.32
CA ILE A 434 -9.18 1.63 0.31
C ILE A 434 -8.51 1.91 -1.04
N GLY A 435 -8.38 3.18 -1.48
CA GLY A 435 -7.75 3.50 -2.77
C GLY A 435 -8.54 3.02 -4.01
N SER A 436 -7.92 2.80 -5.17
CA SER A 436 -6.47 2.87 -5.48
C SER A 436 -5.89 4.29 -5.40
N ARG A 437 -4.54 4.40 -5.53
CA ARG A 437 -3.85 5.70 -5.63
C ARG A 437 -4.43 6.58 -6.75
N MET A 438 -4.72 5.99 -7.92
CA MET A 438 -5.29 6.74 -9.05
C MET A 438 -6.77 7.08 -8.81
N PHE A 439 -7.54 6.17 -8.21
CA PHE A 439 -8.94 6.46 -7.83
C PHE A 439 -9.01 7.65 -6.86
N ASN A 440 -8.24 7.62 -5.77
CA ASN A 440 -8.17 8.71 -4.79
C ASN A 440 -7.74 10.03 -5.42
N ARG A 441 -6.73 10.00 -6.29
CA ARG A 441 -6.30 11.19 -7.02
C ARG A 441 -7.44 11.73 -7.88
N SER A 442 -8.16 10.86 -8.58
CA SER A 442 -9.25 11.24 -9.47
C SER A 442 -10.42 11.85 -8.72
N ILE A 443 -10.90 11.21 -7.65
CA ILE A 443 -12.07 11.70 -6.91
C ILE A 443 -11.79 13.03 -6.20
N ARG A 444 -10.56 13.22 -5.71
CA ARG A 444 -10.12 14.51 -5.13
C ARG A 444 -10.03 15.61 -6.19
N ASP A 445 -9.52 15.31 -7.39
CA ASP A 445 -9.48 16.27 -8.49
C ASP A 445 -10.88 16.62 -9.00
N TYR A 446 -11.78 15.63 -9.09
CA TYR A 446 -13.20 15.82 -9.42
C TYR A 446 -13.89 16.72 -8.39
N ALA A 447 -13.79 16.40 -7.10
CA ALA A 447 -14.36 17.21 -6.02
C ALA A 447 -13.88 18.67 -6.12
N ASN A 448 -12.60 18.88 -6.39
CA ASN A 448 -12.00 20.21 -6.48
C ASN A 448 -12.45 20.99 -7.71
N ARG A 449 -12.45 20.37 -8.89
CA ARG A 449 -12.68 21.06 -10.16
C ARG A 449 -14.14 21.16 -10.56
N GLU A 450 -14.91 20.11 -10.30
CA GLU A 450 -16.29 19.99 -10.76
C GLU A 450 -17.30 20.36 -9.65
N MET A 451 -16.96 20.13 -8.38
CA MET A 451 -17.87 20.36 -7.25
C MET A 451 -17.51 21.57 -6.38
N ASN A 452 -16.36 22.22 -6.62
CA ASN A 452 -15.82 23.28 -5.76
C ASN A 452 -15.66 22.85 -4.28
N MET A 453 -15.29 21.58 -4.07
CA MET A 453 -15.09 20.97 -2.75
C MET A 453 -13.64 20.48 -2.57
N THR A 454 -13.17 20.35 -1.33
CA THR A 454 -11.88 19.73 -1.02
C THR A 454 -12.13 18.44 -0.26
N LEU A 455 -11.86 17.31 -0.91
CA LEU A 455 -11.91 15.98 -0.30
C LEU A 455 -10.53 15.57 0.20
N THR A 456 -10.46 15.08 1.43
CA THR A 456 -9.25 14.54 2.07
C THR A 456 -9.60 13.21 2.75
N SER A 457 -8.62 12.53 3.35
CA SER A 457 -8.92 11.34 4.15
C SER A 457 -9.59 11.67 5.49
N HIS A 458 -9.68 12.96 5.87
CA HIS A 458 -10.29 13.42 7.11
C HIS A 458 -11.70 13.99 6.93
N GLY A 459 -12.09 14.34 5.70
CA GLY A 459 -13.36 15.02 5.49
C GLY A 459 -13.54 15.61 4.10
N LEU A 460 -14.74 16.14 3.88
CA LEU A 460 -15.12 16.87 2.68
C LEU A 460 -15.48 18.31 3.07
N PHE A 461 -14.80 19.27 2.47
CA PHE A 461 -15.05 20.70 2.71
C PHE A 461 -15.70 21.35 1.50
N ASP A 462 -16.87 21.95 1.68
CA ASP A 462 -17.56 22.73 0.65
C ASP A 462 -17.12 24.19 0.72
N LYS A 463 -16.40 24.65 -0.30
CA LYS A 463 -15.87 26.02 -0.35
C LYS A 463 -16.95 27.07 -0.60
N THR A 464 -18.07 26.67 -1.17
CA THR A 464 -19.21 27.56 -1.45
C THR A 464 -19.97 27.84 -0.15
N LYS A 465 -20.19 26.80 0.65
CA LYS A 465 -20.83 26.90 1.97
C LYS A 465 -19.86 27.28 3.09
N ASN A 466 -18.55 27.22 2.82
CA ASN A 466 -17.48 27.40 3.79
C ASN A 466 -17.64 26.48 5.02
N ALA A 467 -18.01 25.22 4.78
CA ALA A 467 -18.39 24.26 5.82
C ALA A 467 -17.86 22.85 5.54
N LEU A 468 -17.58 22.11 6.62
CA LEU A 468 -17.33 20.68 6.54
C LEU A 468 -18.65 19.95 6.36
N ILE A 469 -18.63 18.96 5.47
CA ILE A 469 -19.75 18.05 5.21
C ILE A 469 -19.44 16.74 5.93
N SER A 470 -20.35 16.30 6.78
CA SER A 470 -20.28 15.00 7.45
C SER A 470 -20.76 13.87 6.52
N ALA A 471 -20.20 12.68 6.72
CA ALA A 471 -20.65 11.45 6.09
C ALA A 471 -20.38 10.27 7.03
N LYS A 472 -21.37 9.39 7.20
CA LYS A 472 -21.25 8.16 8.00
C LYS A 472 -20.84 6.95 7.16
N THR A 473 -21.08 7.01 5.87
CA THR A 473 -20.77 5.93 4.92
C THR A 473 -20.05 6.47 3.70
N GLN A 474 -19.36 5.58 2.96
CA GLN A 474 -18.77 5.98 1.68
C GLN A 474 -19.85 6.41 0.68
N ARG A 475 -21.04 5.79 0.70
CA ARG A 475 -22.16 6.14 -0.19
C ARG A 475 -22.58 7.60 -0.04
N GLU A 476 -22.71 8.09 1.19
CA GLU A 476 -23.01 9.50 1.47
C GLU A 476 -21.95 10.44 0.89
N ILE A 477 -20.66 10.07 0.90
CA ILE A 477 -19.61 10.89 0.28
C ILE A 477 -19.81 10.99 -1.23
N PHE A 478 -20.16 9.88 -1.90
CA PHE A 478 -20.46 9.89 -3.34
C PHE A 478 -21.74 10.69 -3.64
N GLU A 479 -22.76 10.61 -2.80
CA GLU A 479 -23.99 11.42 -2.92
C GLU A 479 -23.70 12.92 -2.84
N HIS A 480 -22.89 13.35 -1.86
CA HIS A 480 -22.45 14.76 -1.75
C HIS A 480 -21.69 15.23 -2.99
N LEU A 481 -20.91 14.34 -3.60
CA LEU A 481 -20.18 14.59 -4.84
C LEU A 481 -21.01 14.37 -6.11
N LYS A 482 -22.29 13.96 -6.01
CA LYS A 482 -23.15 13.65 -7.16
C LYS A 482 -22.53 12.62 -8.11
N LEU A 483 -21.82 11.64 -7.54
CA LEU A 483 -21.22 10.53 -8.26
C LEU A 483 -22.04 9.27 -8.04
N GLU A 484 -22.11 8.42 -9.06
CA GLU A 484 -22.56 7.05 -8.89
C GLU A 484 -21.58 6.32 -7.96
N TYR A 485 -22.11 5.60 -6.97
CA TYR A 485 -21.28 4.87 -6.02
C TYR A 485 -20.49 3.76 -6.73
N ARG A 486 -19.19 3.67 -6.42
CA ARG A 486 -18.31 2.61 -6.92
C ARG A 486 -17.94 1.68 -5.78
N GLU A 487 -18.20 0.39 -5.92
CA GLU A 487 -17.78 -0.61 -4.94
C GLU A 487 -16.24 -0.69 -4.89
N PRO A 488 -15.62 -1.05 -3.76
CA PRO A 488 -14.16 -1.16 -3.64
C PRO A 488 -13.49 -1.95 -4.77
N GLU A 489 -14.10 -3.05 -5.22
CA GLU A 489 -13.62 -3.93 -6.31
C GLU A 489 -13.61 -3.24 -7.68
N GLU A 490 -14.36 -2.15 -7.83
CA GLU A 490 -14.45 -1.33 -9.05
C GLU A 490 -13.44 -0.17 -9.05
N ARG A 491 -12.63 -0.02 -7.99
CA ARG A 491 -11.67 1.09 -7.81
C ARG A 491 -10.24 0.70 -8.15
N ASN A 492 -10.03 -0.33 -8.97
CA ASN A 492 -8.69 -0.85 -9.34
C ASN A 492 -8.03 -0.06 -10.49
N CYS A 493 -8.17 1.27 -10.46
CA CYS A 493 -7.60 2.21 -11.42
C CYS A 493 -6.07 2.26 -11.36
#